data_AF-A0A4D4K270-F1
#
_entry.id   AF-A0A4D4K270-F1
#
_cell.length_a   1.000
_cell.length_b   1.000
_cell.length_c   1.000
_cell.angle_alpha   90.00
_cell.angle_beta   90.00
_cell.angle_gamma   90.00
#
_symmetry.space_group_name_H-M   'P 1'
#
loop_
_entity.id
_entity.type
_entity.pdbx_description
1 polymer ?
#
loop_
_entity_poly.entity_id
_entity_poly.type
_entity_poly.pdbx_seq_one_letter_code
_entity_poly.pdbx_strand_id
1 'polypeptide(L)'
;MNRGEAEGRTIAEMLRQALTELIPLDDARRAEFLVRLAFADQAAHNARLAGVQRETLVGIRSRVAQAIKNGTVCGEVAQGIDAADQALGIVAFAEGLALHTHIDPDGTPKPAILAALDDHLGRVFTGTCRRAQLG
;
A
#
# COMPACT_ATOMS: atom_id res chain seq x y z
N MET A 1 3.80 11.18 -16.95
CA MET A 1 4.91 11.37 -16.00
C MET A 1 4.28 11.68 -14.65
N ASN A 2 4.38 10.78 -13.68
CA ASN A 2 3.84 10.99 -12.35
C ASN A 2 4.78 11.94 -11.57
N ARG A 3 4.27 12.74 -10.63
CA ARG A 3 5.06 13.78 -9.93
C ARG A 3 6.33 13.23 -9.25
N GLY A 4 6.28 12.00 -8.73
CA GLY A 4 7.43 11.33 -8.12
C GLY A 4 8.53 10.90 -9.09
N GLU A 5 8.22 10.69 -10.38
CA GLU A 5 9.22 10.41 -11.41
C GLU A 5 10.06 11.66 -11.74
N ALA A 6 9.50 12.86 -11.50
CA ALA A 6 10.21 14.14 -11.66
C ALA A 6 11.09 14.49 -10.44
N GLU A 7 10.85 13.84 -9.29
CA GLU A 7 11.57 14.07 -8.02
C GLU A 7 12.66 13.01 -7.75
N GLY A 8 12.92 12.10 -8.69
CA GLY A 8 13.96 11.06 -8.54
C GLY A 8 13.62 9.96 -7.53
N ARG A 9 12.36 9.84 -7.12
CA ARG A 9 11.92 8.85 -6.12
C ARG A 9 11.84 7.45 -6.72
N THR A 10 12.25 6.46 -5.94
CA THR A 10 12.11 5.03 -6.26
C THR A 10 10.64 4.62 -6.33
N ILE A 11 10.36 3.51 -7.01
CA ILE A 11 9.00 2.94 -7.05
C ILE A 11 8.57 2.53 -5.63
N ALA A 12 9.49 1.95 -4.86
CA ALA A 12 9.27 1.59 -3.46
C ALA A 12 8.82 2.79 -2.61
N GLU A 13 9.48 3.95 -2.72
CA GLU A 13 9.13 5.15 -1.95
C GLU A 13 7.77 5.74 -2.35
N MET A 14 7.42 5.70 -3.64
CA MET A 14 6.10 6.14 -4.10
C MET A 14 5.01 5.20 -3.62
N LEU A 15 5.24 3.88 -3.68
CA LEU A 15 4.31 2.88 -3.18
C LEU A 15 4.12 2.99 -1.67
N ARG A 16 5.22 3.14 -0.92
CA ARG A 16 5.20 3.39 0.53
C ARG A 16 4.30 4.58 0.87
N GLN A 17 4.49 5.72 0.20
CA GLN A 17 3.65 6.89 0.44
C GLN A 17 2.17 6.59 0.16
N ALA A 18 1.86 5.96 -0.98
CA ALA A 18 0.49 5.61 -1.32
C ALA A 18 -0.16 4.67 -0.29
N LEU A 19 0.59 3.70 0.24
CA LEU A 19 0.09 2.78 1.27
C LEU A 19 -0.14 3.49 2.60
N THR A 20 0.69 4.48 2.96
CA THR A 20 0.46 5.27 4.18
C THR A 20 -0.83 6.12 4.14
N GLU A 21 -1.42 6.35 2.98
CA GLU A 21 -2.75 6.99 2.86
C GLU A 21 -3.89 6.05 3.28
N LEU A 22 -3.65 4.73 3.30
CA LEU A 22 -4.64 3.75 3.77
C LEU A 22 -4.62 3.59 5.30
N ILE A 23 -3.57 4.06 5.97
CA ILE A 23 -3.32 3.86 7.38
C ILE A 23 -3.69 5.15 8.17
N PRO A 24 -4.44 5.06 9.28
CA PRO A 24 -4.92 6.20 10.05
C PRO A 24 -3.82 6.85 10.92
N LEU A 25 -2.79 7.40 10.26
CA LEU A 25 -1.59 7.98 10.89
C LEU A 25 -1.72 9.47 11.24
N ASP A 26 -2.85 10.09 10.91
CA ASP A 26 -3.27 11.44 11.32
C ASP A 26 -4.80 11.53 11.38
N ASP A 27 -5.32 12.67 11.83
CA ASP A 27 -6.75 12.85 12.09
C ASP A 27 -7.61 12.74 10.82
N ALA A 28 -7.11 13.23 9.69
CA ALA A 28 -7.81 13.13 8.41
C ALA A 28 -7.96 11.65 8.00
N ARG A 29 -6.86 10.89 8.04
CA ARG A 29 -6.87 9.47 7.68
C ARG A 29 -7.59 8.61 8.72
N ARG A 30 -7.63 9.02 10.00
CA ARG A 30 -8.48 8.40 11.04
C ARG A 30 -9.96 8.55 10.69
N ALA A 31 -10.39 9.74 10.28
CA ALA A 31 -11.77 9.97 9.86
C ALA A 31 -12.13 9.14 8.61
N GLU A 32 -11.25 9.11 7.60
CA GLU A 32 -11.45 8.27 6.42
C GLU A 32 -11.54 6.77 6.75
N PHE A 33 -10.71 6.29 7.67
CA PHE A 33 -10.71 4.90 8.10
C PHE A 33 -12.03 4.52 8.80
N LEU A 34 -12.56 5.38 9.67
CA LEU A 34 -13.87 5.19 10.30
C LEU A 34 -15.00 5.11 9.26
N VAL A 35 -14.94 5.95 8.22
CA VAL A 35 -15.89 5.89 7.10
C VAL A 35 -15.77 4.55 6.37
N ARG A 36 -14.54 4.08 6.06
CA ARG A 36 -14.33 2.77 5.44
C ARG A 36 -14.89 1.62 6.30
N LEU A 37 -14.70 1.65 7.62
CA LEU A 37 -15.26 0.65 8.54
C LEU A 37 -16.80 0.65 8.52
N ALA A 38 -17.42 1.83 8.59
CA ALA A 38 -18.87 1.95 8.52
C ALA A 38 -19.41 1.41 7.18
N PHE A 39 -18.76 1.71 6.06
CA PHE A 39 -19.15 1.15 4.76
C PHE A 39 -18.91 -0.36 4.66
N ALA A 40 -17.91 -0.90 5.34
CA ALA A 40 -17.66 -2.35 5.38
C ALA A 40 -18.75 -3.09 6.14
N ASP A 41 -19.19 -2.56 7.28
CA ASP A 41 -20.35 -3.07 8.02
C ASP A 41 -21.61 -3.08 7.13
N GLN A 42 -21.90 -1.96 6.47
CA GLN A 42 -23.07 -1.86 5.59
C GLN A 42 -22.98 -2.77 4.35
N ALA A 43 -21.78 -2.98 3.81
CA ALA A 43 -21.54 -3.88 2.68
C ALA A 43 -21.89 -5.34 3.02
N ALA A 44 -21.79 -5.76 4.28
CA ALA A 44 -22.18 -7.12 4.71
C ALA A 44 -23.67 -7.41 4.45
N HIS A 45 -24.50 -6.38 4.35
CA HIS A 45 -25.95 -6.48 4.20
C HIS A 45 -26.48 -5.80 2.92
N ASN A 46 -25.61 -5.23 2.09
CA ASN A 46 -25.98 -4.50 0.89
C ASN A 46 -25.12 -4.88 -0.31
N ALA A 47 -25.70 -5.64 -1.25
CA ALA A 47 -24.99 -6.17 -2.42
C ALA A 47 -24.36 -5.09 -3.32
N ARG A 48 -24.97 -3.90 -3.42
CA ARG A 48 -24.40 -2.78 -4.18
C ARG A 48 -23.15 -2.24 -3.50
N LEU A 49 -23.20 -2.04 -2.18
CA LEU A 49 -22.04 -1.58 -1.41
C LEU A 49 -20.92 -2.62 -1.39
N ALA A 50 -21.26 -3.91 -1.29
CA ALA A 50 -20.30 -5.01 -1.43
C ALA A 50 -19.60 -5.01 -2.81
N GLY A 51 -20.34 -4.72 -3.88
CA GLY A 51 -19.79 -4.54 -5.22
C GLY A 51 -18.76 -3.42 -5.28
N VAL A 52 -19.11 -2.22 -4.79
CA VAL A 52 -18.21 -1.06 -4.75
C VAL A 52 -16.96 -1.34 -3.90
N GLN A 53 -17.12 -1.99 -2.75
CA GLN A 53 -16.00 -2.35 -1.89
C GLN A 53 -15.03 -3.32 -2.60
N ARG A 54 -15.57 -4.36 -3.26
CA ARG A 54 -14.78 -5.31 -4.04
C ARG A 54 -14.04 -4.63 -5.18
N GLU A 55 -14.72 -3.80 -5.96
CA GLU A 55 -14.12 -3.07 -7.08
C GLU A 55 -12.99 -2.14 -6.62
N THR A 56 -13.20 -1.45 -5.50
CA THR A 56 -12.20 -0.59 -4.88
C THR A 56 -10.96 -1.38 -4.46
N LEU A 57 -11.15 -2.51 -3.75
CA LEU A 57 -10.04 -3.37 -3.33
C LEU A 57 -9.29 -4.00 -4.52
N VAL A 58 -10.00 -4.41 -5.58
CA VAL A 58 -9.39 -4.87 -6.83
C VAL A 58 -8.58 -3.75 -7.48
N GLY A 59 -9.10 -2.53 -7.50
CA GLY A 59 -8.39 -1.35 -8.03
C GLY A 59 -7.11 -1.04 -7.27
N ILE A 60 -7.14 -1.09 -5.93
CA ILE A 60 -5.95 -0.89 -5.08
C ILE A 60 -4.91 -1.98 -5.38
N ARG A 61 -5.29 -3.26 -5.32
CA ARG A 61 -4.37 -4.37 -5.64
C ARG A 61 -3.78 -4.27 -7.03
N SER A 62 -4.57 -3.85 -8.02
CA SER A 62 -4.10 -3.68 -9.40
C SER A 62 -3.05 -2.57 -9.52
N ARG A 63 -3.21 -1.46 -8.79
CA ARG A 63 -2.22 -0.36 -8.75
C ARG A 63 -0.93 -0.77 -8.06
N VAL A 64 -1.02 -1.52 -6.96
CA VAL A 64 0.16 -2.08 -6.28
C VAL A 64 0.89 -3.09 -7.17
N ALA A 65 0.16 -3.99 -7.83
CA ALA A 65 0.76 -4.93 -8.79
C ALA A 65 1.46 -4.20 -9.95
N GLN A 66 0.88 -3.09 -10.42
CA GLN A 66 1.52 -2.27 -11.45
C GLN A 66 2.81 -1.60 -10.93
N ALA A 67 2.84 -1.13 -9.69
CA ALA A 67 4.07 -0.62 -9.09
C ALA A 67 5.16 -1.70 -9.03
N ILE A 68 4.82 -2.92 -8.61
CA ILE A 68 5.77 -4.05 -8.57
C ILE A 68 6.30 -4.39 -9.96
N LYS A 69 5.44 -4.41 -10.99
CA LYS A 69 5.86 -4.59 -12.39
C LYS A 69 6.82 -3.48 -12.84
N ASN A 70 6.53 -2.23 -12.50
CA ASN A 70 7.43 -1.10 -12.80
C ASN A 70 8.78 -1.26 -12.08
N GLY A 71 8.75 -1.67 -10.81
CA GLY A 71 9.93 -2.01 -10.01
C GLY A 71 10.76 -3.14 -10.65
N THR A 72 10.10 -4.14 -11.23
CA THR A 72 10.75 -5.24 -11.94
C THR A 72 11.46 -4.76 -13.21
N VAL A 73 10.79 -3.90 -13.97
CA VAL A 73 11.33 -3.28 -15.20
C VAL A 73 12.54 -2.38 -14.90
N CYS A 74 12.51 -1.65 -13.79
CA CYS A 74 13.62 -0.75 -13.43
C CYS A 74 14.75 -1.45 -12.66
N GLY A 75 14.49 -2.59 -12.02
CA GLY A 75 15.47 -3.38 -11.26
C GLY A 75 15.34 -3.32 -9.74
N GLU A 76 14.33 -2.62 -9.20
CA GLU A 76 14.02 -2.62 -7.77
C GLU A 76 13.41 -3.96 -7.29
N VAL A 77 12.75 -4.71 -8.19
CA VAL A 77 12.17 -6.02 -7.90
C VAL A 77 12.83 -7.09 -8.78
N ALA A 78 13.10 -8.26 -8.20
CA ALA A 78 13.69 -9.39 -8.92
C ALA A 78 12.79 -9.91 -10.05
N GLN A 79 13.40 -10.43 -11.12
CA GLN A 79 12.67 -11.10 -12.20
C GLN A 79 12.01 -12.38 -11.69
N GLY A 80 10.85 -12.72 -12.24
CA GLY A 80 10.11 -13.94 -11.88
C GLY A 80 9.23 -13.82 -10.62
N ILE A 81 9.23 -12.67 -9.94
CA ILE A 81 8.26 -12.38 -8.86
C ILE A 81 6.86 -12.20 -9.46
N ASP A 82 5.87 -12.91 -8.92
CA ASP A 82 4.46 -12.70 -9.28
C ASP A 82 3.94 -11.40 -8.62
N ALA A 83 3.72 -10.39 -9.46
CA ALA A 83 3.27 -9.09 -8.99
C ALA A 83 1.85 -9.09 -8.40
N ALA A 84 0.97 -9.99 -8.83
CA ALA A 84 -0.39 -10.06 -8.30
C ALA A 84 -0.40 -10.66 -6.89
N ASP A 85 0.38 -11.72 -6.67
CA ASP A 85 0.51 -12.36 -5.35
C ASP A 85 1.16 -11.42 -4.33
N GLN A 86 2.25 -10.74 -4.72
CA GLN A 86 2.89 -9.76 -3.86
C GLN A 86 1.98 -8.55 -3.57
N ALA A 87 1.19 -8.11 -4.55
CA ALA A 87 0.22 -7.03 -4.32
C ALA A 87 -0.88 -7.43 -3.35
N LEU A 88 -1.36 -8.67 -3.40
CA LEU A 88 -2.31 -9.19 -2.41
C LEU A 88 -1.70 -9.11 -1.00
N GLY A 89 -0.48 -9.61 -0.82
CA GLY A 89 0.23 -9.61 0.47
C GLY A 89 0.43 -8.20 1.02
N ILE A 90 0.94 -7.28 0.20
CA ILE A 90 1.20 -5.89 0.61
C ILE A 90 -0.09 -5.16 1.01
N VAL A 91 -1.16 -5.30 0.22
CA VAL A 91 -2.43 -4.62 0.52
C VAL A 91 -3.06 -5.18 1.78
N ALA A 92 -3.10 -6.52 1.94
CA ALA A 92 -3.62 -7.15 3.15
C ALA A 92 -2.83 -6.75 4.39
N PHE A 93 -1.50 -6.66 4.29
CA PHE A 93 -0.65 -6.20 5.37
C PHE A 93 -0.94 -4.74 5.75
N ALA A 94 -1.08 -3.84 4.77
CA ALA A 94 -1.42 -2.44 5.02
C ALA A 94 -2.80 -2.26 5.65
N GLU A 95 -3.81 -3.03 5.22
CA GLU A 95 -5.15 -3.04 5.84
C GLU A 95 -5.10 -3.55 7.28
N GLY A 96 -4.27 -4.57 7.57
CA GLY A 96 -3.99 -5.04 8.92
C GLY A 96 -3.35 -3.95 9.79
N LEU A 97 -2.29 -3.30 9.31
CA LEU A 97 -1.66 -2.18 10.02
C LEU A 97 -2.68 -1.07 10.31
N ALA A 98 -3.58 -0.77 9.38
CA ALA A 98 -4.61 0.24 9.57
C ALA A 98 -5.57 -0.14 10.71
N LEU A 99 -6.01 -1.39 10.76
CA LEU A 99 -6.87 -1.90 11.83
C LEU A 99 -6.17 -1.89 13.19
N HIS A 100 -4.92 -2.34 13.27
CA HIS A 100 -4.14 -2.32 14.51
C HIS A 100 -3.93 -0.88 15.01
N THR A 101 -3.57 0.05 14.12
CA THR A 101 -3.41 1.50 14.43
C THR A 101 -4.70 2.12 14.96
N HIS A 102 -5.85 1.63 14.51
CA HIS A 102 -7.15 2.10 14.99
C HIS A 102 -7.51 1.52 16.36
N ILE A 103 -7.28 0.21 16.57
CA ILE A 103 -7.66 -0.50 17.81
C ILE A 103 -6.74 -0.13 18.98
N ASP A 104 -5.43 -0.10 18.76
CA ASP A 104 -4.42 0.11 19.79
C ASP A 104 -3.35 1.12 19.32
N PRO A 105 -3.70 2.41 19.23
CA PRO A 105 -2.77 3.43 18.75
C PRO A 105 -1.54 3.60 19.64
N ASP A 106 -1.63 3.26 20.93
CA ASP A 106 -0.52 3.37 21.89
C ASP A 106 0.47 2.20 21.73
N GLY A 107 -0.04 0.98 21.51
CA GLY A 107 0.77 -0.20 21.21
C GLY A 107 1.27 -0.27 19.76
N THR A 108 0.70 0.55 18.86
CA THR A 108 1.14 0.66 17.47
C THR A 108 1.50 2.09 17.06
N PRO A 109 2.53 2.69 17.71
CA PRO A 109 2.91 4.06 17.43
C PRO A 109 3.39 4.21 15.98
N LYS A 110 3.12 5.39 15.39
CA LYS A 110 3.44 5.70 13.98
C LYS A 110 4.85 5.25 13.53
N PRO A 111 5.95 5.46 14.27
CA PRO A 111 7.26 4.97 13.86
C PRO A 111 7.34 3.45 13.69
N ALA A 112 6.69 2.67 14.56
CA ALA A 112 6.68 1.21 14.48
C ALA A 112 5.86 0.73 13.28
N ILE A 113 4.72 1.36 13.00
CA ILE A 113 3.90 1.07 11.82
C ILE A 113 4.65 1.36 10.52
N LEU A 114 5.33 2.50 10.46
CA LEU A 114 6.14 2.87 9.30
C LEU A 114 7.31 1.90 9.10
N ALA A 115 8.02 1.52 10.17
CA ALA A 115 9.10 0.53 10.12
C ALA A 115 8.58 -0.84 9.65
N ALA A 116 7.43 -1.30 10.15
CA ALA A 116 6.83 -2.56 9.73
C ALA A 116 6.44 -2.55 8.24
N LEU A 117 5.91 -1.42 7.74
CA LEU A 117 5.62 -1.23 6.32
C LEU A 117 6.91 -1.26 5.48
N ASP A 118 7.95 -0.57 5.94
CA ASP A 118 9.26 -0.53 5.27
C ASP A 118 9.90 -1.91 5.19
N ASP A 119 9.90 -2.66 6.29
CA ASP A 119 10.39 -4.04 6.33
C ASP A 119 9.60 -4.97 5.40
N HIS A 120 8.27 -4.80 5.32
CA HIS A 120 7.44 -5.61 4.44
C HIS A 120 7.71 -5.30 2.96
N LEU A 121 7.81 -4.03 2.59
CA LEU A 121 8.16 -3.61 1.24
C LEU A 121 9.59 -4.04 0.86
N GLY A 122 10.54 -3.97 1.80
CA GLY A 122 11.94 -4.37 1.57
C GLY A 122 12.12 -5.86 1.23
N ARG A 123 11.15 -6.72 1.57
CA ARG A 123 11.15 -8.14 1.14
C ARG A 123 10.81 -8.32 -0.33
N VAL A 124 10.16 -7.34 -0.95
CA VAL A 124 9.75 -7.38 -2.36
C VAL A 124 10.66 -6.49 -3.22
N PHE A 125 10.99 -5.31 -2.72
CA PHE A 125 11.84 -4.32 -3.38
C PHE A 125 13.30 -4.48 -2.92
N THR A 126 13.91 -5.61 -3.26
CA THR A 126 15.27 -5.98 -2.79
C THR A 126 16.39 -5.40 -3.64
N GLY A 127 16.08 -4.78 -4.78
CA GLY A 127 17.04 -4.28 -5.75
C GLY A 127 17.12 -2.76 -5.80
N THR A 128 17.92 -2.26 -6.75
CA THR A 128 18.06 -0.83 -7.03
C THR A 128 17.62 -0.52 -8.44
N CYS A 129 16.93 0.61 -8.63
CA CYS A 129 16.55 1.09 -9.95
C CYS A 129 17.79 1.39 -10.81
N ARG A 130 17.92 0.73 -11.96
CA ARG A 130 19.01 0.95 -12.93
C ARG A 130 19.07 2.39 -13.46
N ARG A 131 17.95 3.13 -13.44
CA ARG A 131 17.92 4.54 -13.85
C ARG A 131 18.50 5.49 -12.79
N ALA A 132 18.43 5.12 -11.52
CA ALA A 132 19.03 5.90 -10.43
C ALA A 132 20.57 5.77 -10.37
N GLN A 133 21.14 4.80 -11.09
CA GLN A 133 22.60 4.58 -11.18
C GLN A 133 23.27 5.38 -12.32
N LEU A 134 22.49 6.11 -13.13
CA LEU A 134 22.95 6.87 -14.30
C LEU A 134 22.88 8.39 -14.12
N GLY A 135 22.47 8.87 -12.95
CA GLY A 135 22.48 10.28 -12.55
C GLY A 135 23.42 10.50 -11.38
#